data_AF-A0A973NWP8-F1
#
_entry.id   AF-A0A973NWP8-F1
#
_cell.length_a   1.000
_cell.length_b   1.000
_cell.length_c   1.000
_cell.angle_alpha   90.00
_cell.angle_beta   90.00
_cell.angle_gamma   90.00
#
_symmetry.space_group_name_H-M   'P 1'
#
loop_
_entity.id
_entity.type
_entity.pdbx_description
1 polymer ?
#
loop_
_entity_poly.entity_id
_entity_poly.type
_entity_poly.pdbx_seq_one_letter_code
_entity_poly.pdbx_strand_id
1 'polypeptide(L)'
;MTAPSKTAQASHLREASASGRAARLRPDDVLRYLAATGWRRGRDYGRGQIWELDAPTGTGHPQPFEVLVPLDQRLRDYPLRMTDLLETVANAEQRDAEAVLGDLDLKWADVLYLRLSEFSLADLAPALTGLRDLALAAARAVDNRHAWDFVRGAEVAASRTGVPVLTVRTALTPDAGEPVERRVTRTMYEGVLSAFRSAIGDNESQAYFPIVNGYRASRPTLTREVCAALARIGGRSRSGYELRFTWSPDVPFKGDQAVFEFTPHVLGEVARAARELRDLR
;
A
#
# COMPACT_ATOMS: atom_id res chain seq x y z
N MET A 1 0.62 45.02 -19.87
CA MET A 1 -0.24 43.86 -19.52
C MET A 1 0.33 42.63 -20.21
N THR A 2 1.23 41.94 -19.52
CA THR A 2 1.83 40.69 -19.97
C THR A 2 0.84 39.56 -19.73
N ALA A 3 0.42 38.86 -20.79
CA ALA A 3 -0.45 37.69 -20.66
C ALA A 3 0.25 36.62 -19.79
N PRO A 4 -0.46 35.92 -18.90
CA PRO A 4 0.13 34.87 -18.09
C PRO A 4 0.64 33.75 -19.01
N SER A 5 1.83 33.24 -18.68
CA SER A 5 2.46 32.10 -19.37
C SER A 5 1.54 30.87 -19.33
N LYS A 6 1.40 30.17 -20.47
CA LYS A 6 0.61 28.91 -20.60
C LYS A 6 0.92 27.89 -19.50
N THR A 7 2.15 27.88 -18.99
CA THR A 7 2.59 26.96 -17.93
C THR A 7 1.97 27.30 -16.56
N ALA A 8 1.89 28.58 -16.20
CA ALA A 8 1.27 29.02 -14.95
C ALA A 8 -0.24 28.79 -14.94
N GLN A 9 -0.88 28.94 -16.11
CA GLN A 9 -2.31 28.70 -16.27
C GLN A 9 -2.68 27.21 -16.18
N ALA A 10 -1.80 26.32 -16.66
CA ALA A 10 -1.98 24.87 -16.53
C ALA A 10 -1.78 24.36 -15.09
N SER A 11 -0.82 24.94 -14.34
CA SER A 11 -0.62 24.61 -12.92
C SER A 11 -1.81 25.01 -12.06
N HIS A 12 -2.33 26.24 -12.23
CA HIS A 12 -3.52 26.70 -11.49
C HIS A 12 -4.78 25.88 -11.76
N LEU A 13 -4.98 25.38 -12.99
CA LEU A 13 -6.11 24.52 -13.34
C LEU A 13 -6.01 23.14 -12.69
N ARG A 14 -4.79 22.60 -12.54
CA ARG A 14 -4.54 21.33 -11.82
C ARG A 14 -4.69 21.49 -10.31
N GLU A 15 -4.21 22.59 -9.75
CA GLU A 15 -4.37 22.90 -8.33
C GLU A 15 -5.86 23.02 -7.96
N ALA A 16 -6.64 23.71 -8.80
CA ALA A 16 -8.09 23.81 -8.61
C ALA A 16 -8.82 22.46 -8.78
N SER A 17 -8.32 21.54 -9.63
CA SER A 17 -8.88 20.18 -9.71
C SER A 17 -8.54 19.33 -8.49
N ALA A 18 -7.33 19.47 -7.96
CA ALA A 18 -6.87 18.77 -6.76
C ALA A 18 -7.70 19.16 -5.54
N SER A 19 -7.86 20.45 -5.26
CA SER A 19 -8.67 20.93 -4.12
C SER A 19 -10.13 20.48 -4.23
N GLY A 20 -10.71 20.53 -5.43
CA GLY A 20 -12.09 20.07 -5.67
C GLY A 20 -12.31 18.56 -5.52
N ARG A 21 -11.25 17.75 -5.71
CA ARG A 21 -11.24 16.30 -5.46
C ARG A 21 -10.93 15.99 -4.00
N ALA A 22 -9.99 16.71 -3.38
CA ALA A 22 -9.66 16.61 -1.96
C ALA A 22 -10.89 16.79 -1.07
N ALA A 23 -11.74 17.76 -1.42
CA ALA A 23 -13.03 18.02 -0.76
C ALA A 23 -14.00 16.82 -0.71
N ARG A 24 -13.79 15.79 -1.52
CA ARG A 24 -14.65 14.59 -1.62
C ARG A 24 -13.99 13.33 -1.06
N LEU A 25 -12.77 13.43 -0.55
CA LEU A 25 -12.10 12.32 0.11
C LEU A 25 -12.97 11.81 1.26
N ARG A 26 -12.95 10.51 1.51
CA ARG A 26 -13.63 9.95 2.68
C ARG A 26 -12.65 9.97 3.87
N PRO A 27 -13.06 10.35 5.09
CA PRO A 27 -12.17 10.35 6.25
C PRO A 27 -11.49 9.00 6.46
N ASP A 28 -12.23 7.90 6.31
CA ASP A 28 -11.66 6.56 6.46
C ASP A 28 -10.55 6.25 5.45
N ASP A 29 -10.66 6.75 4.21
CA ASP A 29 -9.63 6.56 3.18
C ASP A 29 -8.35 7.34 3.58
N VAL A 30 -8.51 8.56 4.10
CA VAL A 30 -7.42 9.38 4.63
C VAL A 30 -6.75 8.72 5.85
N LEU A 31 -7.53 8.25 6.83
CA LEU A 31 -7.00 7.59 8.03
C LEU A 31 -6.19 6.34 7.67
N ARG A 32 -6.65 5.53 6.71
CA ARG A 32 -5.93 4.34 6.24
C ARG A 32 -4.62 4.70 5.58
N TYR A 33 -4.63 5.72 4.71
CA TYR A 33 -3.42 6.23 4.06
C TYR A 33 -2.39 6.68 5.09
N LEU A 34 -2.77 7.59 6.00
CA LEU A 34 -1.87 8.14 7.03
C LEU A 34 -1.25 7.01 7.88
N ALA A 35 -2.07 6.06 8.34
CA ALA A 35 -1.60 4.92 9.11
C ALA A 35 -0.61 4.02 8.35
N ALA A 36 -0.71 3.96 7.02
CA ALA A 36 0.16 3.15 6.17
C ALA A 36 1.45 3.89 5.76
N THR A 37 1.44 5.21 5.72
CA THR A 37 2.58 6.05 5.27
C THR A 37 3.45 6.59 6.40
N GLY A 38 3.27 6.06 7.62
CA GLY A 38 4.14 6.35 8.78
C GLY A 38 3.65 7.49 9.67
N TRP A 39 2.49 8.09 9.38
CA TRP A 39 1.86 9.02 10.30
C TRP A 39 1.34 8.28 11.52
N ARG A 40 1.53 8.90 12.69
CA ARG A 40 1.07 8.37 13.97
C ARG A 40 -0.19 9.10 14.38
N ARG A 41 -1.19 8.34 14.85
CA ARG A 41 -2.37 8.94 15.47
C ARG A 41 -1.92 9.66 16.75
N GLY A 42 -2.18 10.96 16.82
CA GLY A 42 -1.97 11.78 17.99
C GLY A 42 -3.21 11.77 18.88
N ARG A 43 -3.91 12.90 18.94
CA ARG A 43 -5.06 13.12 19.83
C ARG A 43 -6.37 13.31 19.05
N ASP A 44 -7.49 13.02 19.72
CA ASP A 44 -8.80 13.41 19.20
C ASP A 44 -8.97 14.94 19.36
N TYR A 45 -9.65 15.58 18.40
CA TYR A 45 -9.87 17.03 18.39
C TYR A 45 -11.28 17.37 17.90
N GLY A 46 -12.20 17.59 18.84
CA GLY A 46 -13.59 17.88 18.52
C GLY A 46 -14.24 16.75 17.70
N ARG A 47 -14.61 17.03 16.44
CA ARG A 47 -15.13 16.03 15.48
C ARG A 47 -14.08 15.54 14.48
N GLY A 48 -12.79 15.68 14.83
CA GLY A 48 -11.66 15.27 14.02
C GLY A 48 -10.60 14.53 14.84
N GLN A 49 -9.56 14.10 14.16
CA GLN A 49 -8.39 13.46 14.74
C GLN A 49 -7.12 14.13 14.24
N ILE A 50 -6.16 14.30 15.13
CA ILE A 50 -4.85 14.85 14.80
C ILE A 50 -3.88 13.70 14.54
N TRP A 51 -3.13 13.82 13.45
CA TRP A 51 -2.11 12.88 13.04
C TRP A 51 -0.78 13.60 12.87
N GLU A 52 0.28 12.95 13.31
CA GLU A 52 1.61 13.53 13.43
C GLU A 52 2.61 12.71 12.63
N LEU A 53 3.52 13.40 11.94
CA LEU A 53 4.67 12.78 11.30
C LEU A 53 5.94 13.44 11.84
N ASP A 54 6.85 12.61 12.35
CA ASP A 54 8.13 13.08 12.84
C ASP A 54 8.91 13.75 11.70
N ALA A 55 9.51 14.91 11.99
CA ALA A 55 10.28 15.64 10.98
C ALA A 55 11.45 14.79 10.49
N PRO A 56 11.70 14.70 9.17
CA PRO A 56 12.86 14.00 8.65
C PRO A 56 14.15 14.57 9.24
N THR A 57 15.04 13.71 9.71
CA THR A 57 16.34 14.10 10.27
C THR A 57 17.13 14.91 9.24
N GLY A 58 17.65 16.07 9.65
CA GLY A 58 18.41 16.98 8.78
C GLY A 58 17.58 18.04 8.03
N THR A 59 16.26 18.08 8.21
CA THR A 59 15.45 19.23 7.79
C THR A 59 15.52 20.33 8.85
N GLY A 60 15.55 21.61 8.43
CA GLY A 60 15.60 22.76 9.35
C GLY A 60 14.33 23.00 10.16
N HIS A 61 13.36 22.07 10.11
CA HIS A 61 12.11 22.11 10.87
C HIS A 61 12.20 21.14 12.06
N PRO A 62 12.41 21.63 13.28
CA PRO A 62 12.52 20.77 14.47
C PRO A 62 11.17 20.25 14.98
N GLN A 63 10.04 20.68 14.40
CA GLN A 63 8.70 20.30 14.83
C GLN A 63 8.09 19.24 13.90
N PRO A 64 7.33 18.27 14.44
CA PRO A 64 6.62 17.30 13.63
C PRO A 64 5.58 17.99 12.74
N PHE A 65 5.30 17.40 11.59
CA PHE A 65 4.14 17.79 10.79
C PHE A 65 2.87 17.34 11.50
N GLU A 66 1.84 18.19 11.52
CA GLU A 66 0.55 17.89 12.13
C GLU A 66 -0.56 18.11 11.10
N VAL A 67 -1.48 17.15 10.98
CA VAL A 67 -2.69 17.27 10.15
C VAL A 67 -3.94 16.95 10.96
N LEU A 68 -4.99 17.72 10.71
CA LEU A 68 -6.33 17.47 11.26
C LEU A 68 -7.18 16.74 10.23
N VAL A 69 -7.59 15.51 10.55
CA VAL A 69 -8.54 14.74 9.76
C VAL A 69 -9.95 14.99 10.31
N PRO A 70 -10.83 15.73 9.61
CA PRO A 70 -12.23 15.85 10.01
C PRO A 70 -12.97 14.53 9.77
N LEU A 71 -13.66 13.99 10.78
CA LEU A 71 -14.37 12.72 10.69
C LEU A 71 -15.83 12.86 10.22
N ASP A 72 -16.37 14.07 10.27
CA ASP A 72 -17.76 14.37 9.86
C ASP A 72 -17.77 15.17 8.56
N GLN A 73 -18.16 14.52 7.46
CA GLN A 73 -18.26 15.14 6.13
C GLN A 73 -19.34 16.23 6.05
N ARG A 74 -20.25 16.33 7.03
CA ARG A 74 -21.32 17.32 7.06
C ARG A 74 -20.86 18.69 7.56
N LEU A 75 -19.62 18.81 8.02
CA LEU A 75 -19.06 20.08 8.48
C LEU A 75 -18.92 21.08 7.33
N ARG A 76 -19.29 22.33 7.57
CA ARG A 76 -19.29 23.39 6.55
C ARG A 76 -17.86 23.66 6.02
N ASP A 77 -16.86 23.57 6.89
CA ASP A 77 -15.45 23.78 6.55
C ASP A 77 -14.73 22.51 6.09
N TYR A 78 -15.43 21.38 5.97
CA TYR A 78 -14.85 20.09 5.56
C TYR A 78 -13.99 20.17 4.28
N PRO A 79 -14.45 20.80 3.18
CA PRO A 79 -13.65 20.93 1.96
C PRO A 79 -12.32 21.65 2.16
N LEU A 80 -12.33 22.72 2.97
CA LEU A 80 -11.13 23.51 3.26
C LEU A 80 -10.13 22.67 4.08
N ARG A 81 -10.63 22.00 5.13
CA ARG A 81 -9.80 21.12 5.98
C ARG A 81 -9.15 19.98 5.20
N MET A 82 -9.86 19.36 4.27
CA MET A 82 -9.29 18.30 3.43
C MET A 82 -8.27 18.83 2.42
N THR A 83 -8.41 20.08 1.96
CA THR A 83 -7.42 20.72 1.10
C THR A 83 -6.14 21.03 1.90
N ASP A 84 -6.27 21.66 3.08
CA ASP A 84 -5.14 21.95 3.97
C ASP A 84 -4.39 20.65 4.36
N LEU A 85 -5.14 19.57 4.63
CA LEU A 85 -4.56 18.25 4.90
C LEU A 85 -3.76 17.75 3.71
N LEU A 86 -4.33 17.77 2.50
CA LEU A 86 -3.64 17.28 1.30
C LEU A 86 -2.33 18.04 1.07
N GLU A 87 -2.35 19.37 1.18
CA GLU A 87 -1.17 20.20 1.02
C GLU A 87 -0.10 19.88 2.08
N THR A 88 -0.52 19.73 3.34
CA THR A 88 0.42 19.39 4.43
C THR A 88 1.04 18.02 4.22
N VAL A 89 0.25 17.02 3.82
CA VAL A 89 0.75 15.67 3.52
C VAL A 89 1.70 15.70 2.33
N ALA A 90 1.33 16.37 1.22
CA ALA A 90 2.17 16.50 0.03
C ALA A 90 3.52 17.16 0.35
N ASN A 91 3.51 18.21 1.17
CA ASN A 91 4.74 18.88 1.63
C ASN A 91 5.59 17.98 2.53
N ALA A 92 4.98 17.29 3.49
CA ALA A 92 5.68 16.38 4.39
C ALA A 92 6.32 15.20 3.64
N GLU A 93 5.65 14.70 2.61
CA GLU A 93 6.12 13.58 1.77
C GLU A 93 7.04 14.00 0.62
N GLN A 94 7.21 15.31 0.39
CA GLN A 94 7.96 15.87 -0.74
C GLN A 94 7.44 15.35 -2.09
N ARG A 95 6.11 15.34 -2.26
CA ARG A 95 5.40 14.84 -3.44
C ARG A 95 4.41 15.88 -3.98
N ASP A 96 4.07 15.72 -5.26
CA ASP A 96 2.99 16.48 -5.87
C ASP A 96 1.63 16.13 -5.23
N ALA A 97 0.78 17.15 -5.02
CA ALA A 97 -0.50 16.98 -4.36
C ALA A 97 -1.47 16.08 -5.15
N GLU A 98 -1.45 16.08 -6.49
CA GLU A 98 -2.29 15.17 -7.29
C GLU A 98 -1.81 13.72 -7.16
N ALA A 99 -0.50 13.49 -7.01
CA ALA A 99 0.02 12.15 -6.77
C ALA A 99 -0.42 11.60 -5.40
N VAL A 100 -0.34 12.42 -4.34
CA VAL A 100 -0.83 12.04 -3.00
C VAL A 100 -2.35 11.86 -3.00
N LEU A 101 -3.08 12.75 -3.68
CA LEU A 101 -4.53 12.66 -3.83
C LEU A 101 -4.94 11.38 -4.57
N GLY A 102 -4.16 10.95 -5.57
CA GLY A 102 -4.33 9.66 -6.22
C GLY A 102 -4.27 8.49 -5.25
N ASP A 103 -3.32 8.51 -4.31
CA ASP A 103 -3.19 7.44 -3.31
C ASP A 103 -4.27 7.48 -2.22
N LEU A 104 -4.70 8.69 -1.82
CA LEU A 104 -5.80 8.92 -0.87
C LEU A 104 -7.16 8.54 -1.45
N ASP A 105 -7.35 8.73 -2.76
CA ASP A 105 -8.57 8.38 -3.47
C ASP A 105 -8.58 6.90 -3.83
N LEU A 106 -9.02 6.08 -2.87
CA LEU A 106 -9.17 4.63 -3.02
C LEU A 106 -10.34 4.22 -3.93
N LYS A 107 -11.01 5.19 -4.56
CA LYS A 107 -12.11 4.91 -5.47
C LYS A 107 -11.60 4.07 -6.64
N TRP A 108 -12.21 2.90 -6.81
CA TRP A 108 -11.82 1.91 -7.82
C TRP A 108 -10.32 1.55 -7.82
N ALA A 109 -9.67 1.49 -6.66
CA ALA A 109 -8.30 1.00 -6.60
C ALA A 109 -7.98 0.24 -5.31
N ASP A 110 -7.25 -0.86 -5.46
CA ASP A 110 -6.58 -1.52 -4.35
C ASP A 110 -5.14 -1.02 -4.24
N VAL A 111 -4.63 -0.97 -3.01
CA VAL A 111 -3.30 -0.42 -2.73
C VAL A 111 -2.52 -1.36 -1.82
N LEU A 112 -1.32 -1.72 -2.25
CA LEU A 112 -0.33 -2.42 -1.43
C LEU A 112 0.74 -1.43 -0.99
N TYR A 113 0.92 -1.31 0.32
CA TYR A 113 2.01 -0.54 0.92
C TYR A 113 3.13 -1.49 1.35
N LEU A 114 4.36 -1.15 0.99
CA LEU A 114 5.60 -1.79 1.45
C LEU A 114 6.45 -0.75 2.16
N ARG A 115 6.55 -0.86 3.48
CA ARG A 115 7.39 -0.01 4.33
C ARG A 115 8.69 -0.75 4.61
N LEU A 116 9.80 -0.22 4.11
CA LEU A 116 11.12 -0.83 4.30
C LEU A 116 11.73 -0.34 5.62
N SER A 117 12.41 -1.22 6.36
CA SER A 117 13.20 -0.80 7.52
C SER A 117 14.45 -0.01 7.11
N GLU A 118 15.02 -0.33 5.95
CA GLU A 118 16.22 0.31 5.41
C GLU A 118 15.97 0.80 3.97
N PHE A 119 16.46 1.99 3.63
CA PHE A 119 16.31 2.57 2.28
C PHE A 119 17.65 2.75 1.56
N SER A 120 18.31 1.64 1.23
CA SER A 120 19.49 1.66 0.36
C SER A 120 19.14 1.22 -1.07
N LEU A 121 19.97 1.60 -2.04
CA LEU A 121 19.85 1.08 -3.41
C LEU A 121 19.96 -0.46 -3.45
N ALA A 122 20.75 -1.03 -2.52
CA ALA A 122 20.93 -2.47 -2.40
C ALA A 122 19.68 -3.18 -1.86
N ASP A 123 18.80 -2.49 -1.13
CA ASP A 123 17.52 -3.00 -0.62
C ASP A 123 16.36 -2.69 -1.57
N LEU A 124 16.38 -1.53 -2.24
CA LEU A 124 15.29 -1.09 -3.12
C LEU A 124 15.15 -1.96 -4.38
N ALA A 125 16.27 -2.31 -5.04
CA ALA A 125 16.24 -3.15 -6.23
C ALA A 125 15.63 -4.55 -5.98
N PRO A 126 16.05 -5.30 -4.93
CA PRO A 126 15.41 -6.56 -4.60
C PRO A 126 13.97 -6.38 -4.09
N ALA A 127 13.64 -5.30 -3.37
CA ALA A 127 12.26 -4.99 -2.99
C ALA A 127 11.31 -4.86 -4.19
N LEU A 128 11.67 -4.04 -5.19
CA LEU A 128 10.90 -3.88 -6.42
C LEU A 128 10.80 -5.18 -7.22
N THR A 129 11.89 -5.95 -7.29
CA THR A 129 11.91 -7.24 -7.97
C THR A 129 10.98 -8.23 -7.26
N GLY A 130 11.02 -8.30 -5.94
CA GLY A 130 10.15 -9.15 -5.13
C GLY A 130 8.68 -8.75 -5.23
N LEU A 131 8.36 -7.46 -5.21
CA LEU A 131 6.99 -6.96 -5.44
C LEU A 131 6.46 -7.36 -6.83
N ARG A 132 7.26 -7.17 -7.88
CA ARG A 132 6.92 -7.60 -9.24
C ARG A 132 6.66 -9.10 -9.29
N ASP A 133 7.52 -9.90 -8.67
CA ASP A 133 7.40 -11.35 -8.70
C ASP A 133 6.19 -11.85 -7.89
N LEU A 134 5.86 -11.19 -6.78
CA LEU A 134 4.65 -11.45 -6.00
C LEU A 134 3.39 -11.17 -6.84
N ALA A 135 3.33 -10.00 -7.48
CA ALA A 135 2.24 -9.62 -8.37
C ALA A 135 2.09 -10.62 -9.53
N LEU A 136 3.21 -11.00 -10.16
CA LEU A 136 3.21 -11.94 -11.27
C LEU A 136 2.76 -13.34 -10.86
N ALA A 137 3.19 -13.84 -9.68
CA ALA A 137 2.78 -15.15 -9.18
C ALA A 137 1.26 -15.21 -8.97
N ALA A 138 0.69 -14.20 -8.31
CA ALA A 138 -0.74 -14.10 -8.09
C ALA A 138 -1.51 -13.92 -9.41
N ALA A 139 -1.02 -13.06 -10.30
CA ALA A 139 -1.64 -12.82 -11.59
C ALA A 139 -1.69 -14.09 -12.45
N ARG A 140 -0.61 -14.90 -12.45
CA ARG A 140 -0.58 -16.19 -13.14
C ARG A 140 -1.57 -17.20 -12.58
N ALA A 141 -1.79 -17.18 -11.27
CA ALA A 141 -2.75 -18.07 -10.63
C ALA A 141 -4.22 -17.69 -10.94
N VAL A 142 -4.49 -16.45 -11.34
CA VAL A 142 -5.83 -15.97 -11.73
C VAL A 142 -6.02 -16.04 -13.25
N ASP A 143 -5.11 -15.45 -14.01
CA ASP A 143 -5.10 -15.46 -15.47
C ASP A 143 -3.65 -15.44 -16.00
N ASN A 144 -3.12 -16.63 -16.28
CA ASN A 144 -1.77 -16.79 -16.80
C ASN A 144 -1.53 -16.09 -18.15
N ARG A 145 -2.57 -15.90 -18.98
CA ARG A 145 -2.40 -15.30 -20.32
C ARG A 145 -2.10 -13.81 -20.25
N HIS A 146 -2.74 -13.11 -19.31
CA HIS A 146 -2.65 -11.64 -19.16
C HIS A 146 -1.88 -11.23 -17.90
N ALA A 147 -1.14 -12.14 -17.27
CA ALA A 147 -0.45 -11.88 -16.01
C ALA A 147 0.54 -10.69 -16.10
N TRP A 148 1.19 -10.51 -17.25
CA TRP A 148 2.08 -9.37 -17.48
C TRP A 148 1.33 -8.06 -17.72
N ASP A 149 0.12 -8.11 -18.24
CA ASP A 149 -0.69 -6.90 -18.45
C ASP A 149 -1.13 -6.32 -17.11
N PHE A 150 -1.47 -7.19 -16.14
CA PHE A 150 -1.68 -6.78 -14.75
C PHE A 150 -0.44 -6.08 -14.17
N VAL A 151 0.74 -6.69 -14.28
CA VAL A 151 1.99 -6.12 -13.74
C VAL A 151 2.34 -4.78 -14.40
N ARG A 152 2.07 -4.62 -15.70
CA ARG A 152 2.29 -3.35 -16.43
C ARG A 152 1.29 -2.27 -16.05
N GLY A 153 0.05 -2.65 -15.72
CA GLY A 153 -1.01 -1.74 -15.32
C GLY A 153 -0.92 -1.28 -13.86
N ALA A 154 -0.14 -1.96 -13.02
CA ALA A 154 0.09 -1.55 -11.64
C ALA A 154 1.02 -0.34 -11.56
N GLU A 155 0.55 0.73 -10.93
CA GLU A 155 1.31 1.96 -10.74
C GLU A 155 2.14 1.88 -9.47
N VAL A 156 3.41 2.28 -9.54
CA VAL A 156 4.32 2.28 -8.39
C VAL A 156 4.71 3.72 -8.04
N ALA A 157 4.49 4.08 -6.79
CA ALA A 157 4.93 5.35 -6.21
C ALA A 157 5.82 5.10 -4.98
N ALA A 158 6.60 6.10 -4.60
CA ALA A 158 7.38 6.08 -3.37
C ALA A 158 7.08 7.35 -2.56
N SER A 159 6.72 7.17 -1.29
CA SER A 159 6.64 8.25 -0.32
C SER A 159 7.99 8.43 0.35
N ARG A 160 8.36 9.70 0.56
CA ARG A 160 9.54 10.11 1.33
C ARG A 160 9.10 10.81 2.61
N THR A 161 8.26 10.15 3.41
CA THR A 161 8.28 10.42 4.85
C THR A 161 9.63 9.90 5.38
N GLY A 162 10.09 10.29 6.58
CA GLY A 162 11.35 9.78 7.15
C GLY A 162 11.47 8.23 7.20
N VAL A 163 10.42 7.50 6.80
CA VAL A 163 10.38 6.07 6.54
C VAL A 163 10.04 5.82 5.06
N PRO A 164 10.84 5.05 4.31
CA PRO A 164 10.54 4.74 2.92
C PRO A 164 9.31 3.84 2.75
N VAL A 165 8.30 4.32 2.03
CA VAL A 165 7.13 3.52 1.68
C VAL A 165 6.98 3.44 0.16
N LEU A 166 7.00 2.21 -0.38
CA LEU A 166 6.59 1.94 -1.74
C LEU A 166 5.10 1.63 -1.76
N THR A 167 4.40 2.23 -2.72
CA THR A 167 2.97 2.06 -2.91
C THR A 167 2.75 1.43 -4.27
N VAL A 168 2.01 0.33 -4.34
CA VAL A 168 1.57 -0.30 -5.57
C VAL A 168 0.06 -0.14 -5.68
N ARG A 169 -0.38 0.72 -6.60
CA ARG A 169 -1.79 0.99 -6.87
C ARG A 169 -2.26 0.13 -8.04
N THR A 170 -3.35 -0.57 -7.83
CA THR A 170 -4.02 -1.40 -8.83
C THR A 170 -5.38 -0.82 -9.10
N ALA A 171 -5.57 -0.18 -10.25
CA ALA A 171 -6.86 0.30 -10.68
C ALA A 171 -7.81 -0.88 -10.95
N LEU A 172 -9.06 -0.75 -10.52
CA LEU A 172 -10.10 -1.74 -10.71
C LEU A 172 -10.97 -1.31 -11.88
N THR A 173 -11.10 -2.21 -12.86
CA THR A 173 -12.04 -2.01 -13.96
C THR A 173 -13.42 -2.51 -13.51
N PRO A 174 -14.46 -1.66 -13.46
CA PRO A 174 -15.80 -2.11 -13.11
C PRO A 174 -16.27 -3.23 -14.04
N ASP A 175 -16.78 -4.32 -13.47
CA ASP A 175 -17.28 -5.49 -14.20
C ASP A 175 -18.58 -5.99 -13.54
N ALA A 176 -19.34 -6.84 -14.24
CA ALA A 176 -20.56 -7.46 -13.72
C ALA A 176 -20.32 -8.40 -12.53
N GLY A 177 -19.06 -8.78 -12.28
CA GLY A 177 -18.61 -9.56 -11.13
C GLY A 177 -17.42 -8.93 -10.40
N GLU A 178 -16.68 -9.73 -9.61
CA GLU A 178 -15.43 -9.26 -9.00
C GLU A 178 -14.40 -8.96 -10.10
N PRO A 179 -13.86 -7.73 -10.19
CA PRO A 179 -12.86 -7.35 -11.20
C PRO A 179 -11.66 -8.31 -11.20
N VAL A 180 -11.08 -8.55 -12.38
CA VAL A 180 -9.91 -9.45 -12.51
C VAL A 180 -8.77 -8.95 -11.63
N GLU A 181 -8.53 -7.65 -11.63
CA GLU A 181 -7.48 -6.99 -10.86
C GLU A 181 -7.68 -7.23 -9.36
N ARG A 182 -8.95 -7.16 -8.89
CA ARG A 182 -9.31 -7.50 -7.51
C ARG A 182 -9.04 -8.96 -7.18
N ARG A 183 -9.35 -9.89 -8.08
CA ARG A 183 -9.02 -11.32 -7.87
C ARG A 183 -7.52 -11.52 -7.72
N VAL A 184 -6.71 -10.77 -8.48
CA VAL A 184 -5.24 -10.82 -8.39
C VAL A 184 -4.74 -10.27 -7.06
N THR A 185 -5.15 -9.06 -6.66
CA THR A 185 -4.74 -8.45 -5.38
C THR A 185 -5.20 -9.27 -4.18
N ARG A 186 -6.40 -9.85 -4.22
CA ARG A 186 -6.88 -10.82 -3.23
C ARG A 186 -6.03 -12.09 -3.19
N THR A 187 -5.65 -12.64 -4.34
CA THR A 187 -4.76 -13.80 -4.42
C THR A 187 -3.36 -13.48 -3.86
N MET A 188 -2.84 -12.26 -4.09
CA MET A 188 -1.61 -11.78 -3.44
C MET A 188 -1.77 -11.80 -1.92
N TYR A 189 -2.82 -11.15 -1.40
CA TYR A 189 -3.12 -11.09 0.03
C TYR A 189 -3.22 -12.48 0.68
N GLU A 190 -4.00 -13.39 0.08
CA GLU A 190 -4.17 -14.76 0.58
C GLU A 190 -2.84 -15.52 0.60
N GLY A 191 -2.01 -15.35 -0.43
CA GLY A 191 -0.66 -15.91 -0.49
C GLY A 191 0.26 -15.37 0.62
N VAL A 192 0.27 -14.05 0.81
CA VAL A 192 1.05 -13.38 1.86
C VAL A 192 0.61 -13.84 3.25
N LEU A 193 -0.70 -13.85 3.51
CA LEU A 193 -1.29 -14.30 4.77
C LEU A 193 -0.91 -15.74 5.08
N SER A 194 -1.01 -16.64 4.10
CA SER A 194 -0.63 -18.05 4.23
C SER A 194 0.86 -18.20 4.54
N ALA A 195 1.74 -17.53 3.80
CA ALA A 195 3.19 -17.58 4.02
C ALA A 195 3.57 -17.02 5.40
N PHE A 196 2.99 -15.88 5.77
CA PHE A 196 3.25 -15.20 7.04
C PHE A 196 2.83 -16.03 8.25
N ARG A 197 1.58 -16.51 8.28
CA ARG A 197 1.07 -17.33 9.40
C ARG A 197 1.89 -18.60 9.62
N SER A 198 2.24 -19.28 8.53
CA SER A 198 3.09 -20.46 8.63
C SER A 198 4.52 -20.15 9.10
N ALA A 199 5.06 -18.97 8.76
CA ALA A 199 6.38 -18.56 9.21
C ALA A 199 6.42 -18.19 10.70
N ILE A 200 5.33 -17.63 11.25
CA ILE A 200 5.21 -17.34 12.69
C ILE A 200 4.74 -18.53 13.53
N GLY A 201 4.46 -19.68 12.91
CA GLY A 201 3.98 -20.88 13.61
C GLY A 201 2.52 -20.80 14.09
N ASP A 202 1.71 -19.88 13.57
CA ASP A 202 0.27 -19.77 13.85
C ASP A 202 -0.50 -20.86 13.09
N ASN A 203 -0.31 -22.10 13.55
CA ASN A 203 -0.96 -23.31 13.06
C ASN A 203 -2.23 -23.66 13.88
N GLU A 204 -2.78 -22.76 14.71
CA GLU A 204 -3.91 -23.07 15.61
C GLU A 204 -5.17 -22.22 15.39
N SER A 205 -5.14 -21.17 14.57
CA SER A 205 -6.32 -20.34 14.27
C SER A 205 -7.38 -21.07 13.40
N GLN A 206 -8.20 -21.91 14.03
CA GLN A 206 -9.23 -22.77 13.41
C GLN A 206 -10.24 -22.03 12.51
N ALA A 207 -10.47 -20.73 12.71
CA ALA A 207 -11.44 -19.96 11.93
C ALA A 207 -11.05 -19.72 10.46
N TYR A 208 -9.75 -19.81 10.11
CA TYR A 208 -9.23 -19.58 8.76
C TYR A 208 -8.49 -20.79 8.15
N PHE A 209 -8.45 -21.90 8.90
CA PHE A 209 -7.75 -23.15 8.58
C PHE A 209 -8.05 -23.77 7.20
N PRO A 210 -9.31 -23.76 6.70
CA PRO A 210 -9.63 -24.38 5.41
C PRO A 210 -9.00 -23.66 4.22
N ILE A 211 -8.81 -22.33 4.32
CA ILE A 211 -8.26 -21.52 3.24
C ILE A 211 -6.74 -21.74 3.16
N VAL A 212 -6.02 -21.69 4.28
CA VAL A 212 -4.54 -21.76 4.28
C VAL A 212 -3.99 -23.14 3.92
N ASN A 213 -4.54 -24.22 4.48
CA ASN A 213 -4.14 -25.59 4.12
C ASN A 213 -4.69 -26.00 2.75
N GLY A 214 -5.92 -25.58 2.41
CA GLY A 214 -6.47 -25.74 1.06
C GLY A 214 -5.62 -25.02 0.00
N TYR A 215 -5.10 -23.83 0.29
CA TYR A 215 -4.26 -23.04 -0.62
C TYR A 215 -2.88 -23.67 -0.83
N ARG A 216 -2.21 -24.14 0.23
CA ARG A 216 -0.94 -24.89 0.12
C ARG A 216 -1.10 -26.20 -0.65
N ALA A 217 -2.15 -26.98 -0.34
CA ALA A 217 -2.39 -28.27 -0.98
C ALA A 217 -2.86 -28.14 -2.44
N SER A 218 -3.65 -27.11 -2.77
CA SER A 218 -4.19 -26.93 -4.12
C SER A 218 -3.32 -26.10 -5.06
N ARG A 219 -2.37 -25.30 -4.55
CA ARG A 219 -1.53 -24.39 -5.35
C ARG A 219 -0.05 -24.36 -4.91
N PRO A 220 0.66 -25.50 -4.89
CA PRO A 220 2.05 -25.57 -4.42
C PRO A 220 3.01 -24.65 -5.19
N THR A 221 2.78 -24.47 -6.50
CA THR A 221 3.58 -23.54 -7.32
C THR A 221 3.42 -22.09 -6.87
N LEU A 222 2.20 -21.65 -6.56
CA LEU A 222 1.91 -20.30 -6.10
C LEU A 222 2.52 -20.04 -4.73
N THR A 223 2.36 -20.98 -3.79
CA THR A 223 2.99 -20.86 -2.45
C THR A 223 4.50 -20.70 -2.57
N ARG A 224 5.15 -21.50 -3.41
CA ARG A 224 6.60 -21.40 -3.63
C ARG A 224 7.00 -20.03 -4.19
N GLU A 225 6.29 -19.56 -5.22
CA GLU A 225 6.60 -18.27 -5.85
C GLU A 225 6.36 -17.09 -4.91
N VAL A 226 5.29 -17.13 -4.11
CA VAL A 226 5.02 -16.13 -3.06
C VAL A 226 6.12 -16.13 -2.00
N CYS A 227 6.48 -17.28 -1.44
CA CYS A 227 7.56 -17.37 -0.45
C CYS A 227 8.90 -16.86 -1.00
N ALA A 228 9.22 -17.19 -2.25
CA ALA A 228 10.43 -16.71 -2.92
C ALA A 228 10.40 -15.19 -3.14
N ALA A 229 9.25 -14.65 -3.54
CA ALA A 229 9.05 -13.21 -3.74
C ALA A 229 9.19 -12.44 -2.41
N LEU A 230 8.56 -12.90 -1.34
CA LEU A 230 8.65 -12.30 0.00
C LEU A 230 10.09 -12.31 0.53
N ALA A 231 10.77 -13.47 0.47
CA ALA A 231 12.19 -13.55 0.84
C ALA A 231 13.06 -12.59 0.00
N ARG A 232 12.73 -12.41 -1.28
CA ARG A 232 13.45 -11.49 -2.18
C ARG A 232 13.22 -10.03 -1.80
N ILE A 233 12.04 -9.65 -1.29
CA ILE A 233 11.79 -8.25 -0.88
C ILE A 233 12.79 -7.81 0.20
N GLY A 234 13.09 -8.68 1.17
CA GLY A 234 14.07 -8.39 2.23
C GLY A 234 15.53 -8.39 1.76
N GLY A 235 15.80 -8.66 0.49
CA GLY A 235 17.14 -8.64 -0.08
C GLY A 235 18.11 -9.65 0.54
N ARG A 236 19.41 -9.45 0.29
CA ARG A 236 20.46 -10.34 0.83
C ARG A 236 20.65 -10.17 2.34
N SER A 237 20.48 -8.95 2.83
CA SER A 237 20.62 -8.59 4.24
C SER A 237 19.45 -9.08 5.09
N ARG A 238 18.36 -9.55 4.46
CA ARG A 238 17.07 -9.85 5.13
C ARG A 238 16.60 -8.65 5.94
N SER A 239 16.74 -7.47 5.35
CA SER A 239 16.24 -6.21 5.88
C SER A 239 14.75 -6.37 6.14
N GLY A 240 14.32 -6.03 7.35
CA GLY A 240 12.92 -6.12 7.73
C GLY A 240 12.05 -5.22 6.87
N TYR A 241 10.78 -5.59 6.73
CA TYR A 241 9.79 -4.75 6.07
C TYR A 241 8.38 -5.07 6.57
N GLU A 242 7.46 -4.15 6.30
CA GLU A 242 6.03 -4.32 6.57
C GLU A 242 5.24 -4.25 5.26
N LEU A 243 4.28 -5.16 5.10
CA LEU A 243 3.29 -5.12 4.01
C LEU A 243 1.89 -4.83 4.56
N ARG A 244 1.15 -3.97 3.87
CA ARG A 244 -0.26 -3.67 4.19
C ARG A 244 -1.09 -3.60 2.92
N PHE A 245 -2.27 -4.22 2.95
CA PHE A 245 -3.24 -4.15 1.86
C PHE A 245 -4.39 -3.24 2.25
N THR A 246 -4.75 -2.35 1.35
CA THR A 246 -5.94 -1.50 1.44
C THR A 246 -6.81 -1.74 0.22
N TRP A 247 -8.11 -1.88 0.45
CA TRP A 247 -9.06 -2.30 -0.57
C TRP A 247 -9.93 -1.14 -0.99
N SER A 248 -10.25 -1.05 -2.28
CA SER A 248 -11.26 -0.12 -2.75
C SER A 248 -12.59 -0.38 -2.04
N PRO A 249 -13.25 0.63 -1.44
CA PRO A 249 -14.55 0.46 -0.83
C PRO A 249 -15.68 0.23 -1.86
N ASP A 250 -15.45 0.54 -3.14
CA ASP A 250 -16.44 0.35 -4.21
C ASP A 250 -16.63 -1.13 -4.58
N VAL A 251 -15.67 -1.98 -4.23
CA VAL A 251 -15.79 -3.43 -4.28
C VAL A 251 -15.52 -3.95 -2.87
N PRO A 252 -16.53 -4.27 -2.05
CA PRO A 252 -16.31 -4.64 -0.66
C PRO A 252 -15.43 -5.90 -0.51
N PHE A 253 -14.43 -5.82 0.37
CA PHE A 253 -13.60 -6.96 0.77
C PHE A 253 -13.99 -7.43 2.18
N LYS A 254 -14.22 -8.73 2.36
CA LYS A 254 -14.69 -9.33 3.63
C LYS A 254 -13.57 -10.04 4.40
N GLY A 255 -12.41 -9.42 4.50
CA GLY A 255 -11.28 -9.97 5.27
C GLY A 255 -10.66 -8.91 6.17
N ASP A 256 -9.88 -9.38 7.14
CA ASP A 256 -9.20 -8.51 8.09
C ASP A 256 -8.17 -7.62 7.39
N GLN A 257 -8.05 -6.36 7.85
CA GLN A 257 -6.96 -5.48 7.44
C GLN A 257 -5.71 -5.84 8.25
N ALA A 258 -5.00 -6.89 7.79
CA ALA A 258 -3.79 -7.36 8.43
C ALA A 258 -2.57 -6.49 8.07
N VAL A 259 -1.69 -6.31 9.06
CA VAL A 259 -0.34 -5.78 8.89
C VAL A 259 0.63 -6.96 8.97
N PHE A 260 1.47 -7.13 7.95
CA PHE A 260 2.42 -8.24 7.88
C PHE A 260 3.84 -7.74 8.12
N GLU A 261 4.37 -7.99 9.32
CA GLU A 261 5.73 -7.58 9.69
C GLU A 261 6.75 -8.70 9.43
N PHE A 262 7.47 -8.59 8.33
CA PHE A 262 8.51 -9.53 7.95
C PHE A 262 9.83 -9.18 8.64
N THR A 263 9.98 -9.67 9.87
CA THR A 263 11.26 -9.58 10.60
C THR A 263 12.31 -10.51 9.97
N PRO A 264 13.61 -10.32 10.27
CA PRO A 264 14.68 -11.21 9.78
C PRO A 264 14.43 -12.70 10.06
N HIS A 265 13.76 -13.01 11.18
CA HIS A 265 13.35 -14.37 11.52
C HIS A 265 12.29 -14.91 10.55
N VAL A 266 11.18 -14.18 10.37
CA VAL A 266 10.10 -14.55 9.44
C VAL A 266 10.64 -14.70 8.02
N LEU A 267 11.56 -13.82 7.61
CA LEU A 267 12.25 -13.89 6.30
C LEU A 267 13.09 -15.16 6.14
N GLY A 268 13.72 -15.62 7.22
CA GLY A 268 14.43 -16.91 7.24
C GLY A 268 13.50 -18.09 6.95
N GLU A 269 12.34 -18.10 7.59
CA GLU A 269 11.34 -19.17 7.44
C GLU A 269 10.69 -19.19 6.05
N VAL A 270 10.27 -18.04 5.50
CA VAL A 270 9.72 -18.00 4.13
C VAL A 270 10.78 -18.38 3.09
N ALA A 271 12.04 -17.97 3.29
CA ALA A 271 13.13 -18.37 2.41
C ALA A 271 13.40 -19.88 2.47
N ARG A 272 13.31 -20.48 3.65
CA ARG A 272 13.43 -21.94 3.85
C ARG A 272 12.30 -22.67 3.13
N ALA A 273 11.05 -22.25 3.34
CA ALA A 273 9.88 -22.83 2.67
C ALA A 273 9.99 -22.74 1.14
N ALA A 274 10.48 -21.62 0.60
CA ALA A 274 10.68 -21.48 -0.85
C ALA A 274 11.68 -22.48 -1.43
N ARG A 275 12.73 -22.85 -0.68
CA ARG A 275 13.71 -23.87 -1.07
C ARG A 275 13.13 -25.27 -1.00
N GLU A 276 12.51 -25.62 0.12
CA GLU A 276 11.91 -26.95 0.31
C GLU A 276 10.85 -27.25 -0.77
N LEU A 277 9.98 -26.28 -1.09
CA LEU A 277 8.97 -26.41 -2.15
C LEU A 277 9.56 -26.48 -3.56
N ARG A 278 10.83 -26.10 -3.76
CA ARG A 278 11.53 -26.28 -5.03
C ARG A 278 11.98 -27.72 -5.22
N ASP A 279 12.39 -28.37 -4.14
CA ASP A 279 13.01 -29.70 -4.13
C ASP A 279 11.97 -30.84 -4.15
N LEU A 280 10.69 -30.53 -3.89
CA LEU A 280 9.56 -31.47 -4.00
C LEU A 280 9.10 -31.77 -5.44
N ARG A 281 9.92 -31.49 -6.46
CA ARG A 281 9.59 -31.70 -7.88
C ARG A 281 10.23 -32.94 -8.48
#